data_AF-A0AAV7M910-F1
#
_entry.id   AF-A0AAV7M910-F1
#
_cell.length_a   1.000
_cell.length_b   1.000
_cell.length_c   1.000
_cell.angle_alpha   90.00
_cell.angle_beta   90.00
_cell.angle_gamma   90.00
#
_symmetry.space_group_name_H-M   'P 1'
#
loop_
_entity.id
_entity.type
_entity.pdbx_description
1 polymer ?
#
loop_
_entity_poly.entity_id
_entity_poly.type
_entity_poly.pdbx_seq_one_letter_code
_entity_poly.pdbx_strand_id
1 'polypeptide(L)'
;MAVTSAAVRTITAGVHRHWLLGPIGHCPLGHVRRWRNPPVYRPLVDLSTMEERNLIITYRFDRATIQESRTQLEPDLMSAIRHPTGIPPQVQVLSVLHFLASGSFQTTVAMASGMSQPMFSNVLSRVLSALLKHMRSYIVFPQVEDLPTVKGDFYALGHIPNIIGAIDGTHVALVPPAQE
;
A
#
# COMPACT_ATOMS: atom_id res chain seq x y z
N MET A 1 -45.36 -20.56 6.88
CA MET A 1 -45.96 -21.25 8.04
C MET A 1 -45.43 -22.69 8.05
N ALA A 2 -45.09 -23.21 9.24
CA ALA A 2 -44.53 -24.55 9.56
C ALA A 2 -43.11 -24.80 8.99
N VAL A 3 -42.00 -24.77 9.76
CA VAL A 3 -41.55 -25.55 10.94
C VAL A 3 -41.12 -26.98 10.59
N THR A 4 -39.91 -27.35 11.10
CA THR A 4 -39.26 -28.65 11.40
C THR A 4 -37.97 -28.89 10.59
N SER A 5 -36.77 -28.81 11.19
CA SER A 5 -36.14 -29.64 12.25
C SER A 5 -35.59 -30.97 11.74
N ALA A 6 -34.25 -31.08 11.67
CA ALA A 6 -33.53 -32.34 11.77
C ALA A 6 -32.15 -32.09 12.41
N ALA A 7 -32.05 -32.49 13.67
CA ALA A 7 -30.85 -32.53 14.48
C ALA A 7 -30.11 -33.85 14.29
N VAL A 8 -28.77 -33.81 14.29
CA VAL A 8 -27.89 -34.90 14.75
C VAL A 8 -26.70 -34.23 15.44
N ARG A 9 -26.80 -34.02 16.76
CA ARG A 9 -26.11 -34.77 17.84
C ARG A 9 -24.57 -34.73 17.74
N THR A 10 -23.90 -33.90 18.54
CA THR A 10 -23.43 -34.17 19.93
C THR A 10 -22.13 -34.98 19.96
N ILE A 11 -21.02 -34.31 20.29
CA ILE A 11 -20.01 -34.86 21.21
C ILE A 11 -19.63 -33.76 22.20
N THR A 12 -20.25 -33.85 23.37
CA THR A 12 -19.85 -33.29 24.65
C THR A 12 -18.76 -34.16 25.28
N ALA A 13 -17.65 -33.57 25.68
CA ALA A 13 -16.83 -33.93 26.85
C ALA A 13 -15.78 -32.82 26.98
N GLY A 14 -15.52 -32.17 28.10
CA GLY A 14 -15.89 -32.39 29.48
C GLY A 14 -14.89 -31.56 30.27
N VAL A 15 -15.36 -30.47 30.87
CA VAL A 15 -14.57 -29.63 31.76
C VAL A 15 -14.44 -30.37 33.08
N HIS A 16 -13.23 -30.75 33.47
CA HIS A 16 -12.91 -31.06 34.86
C HIS A 16 -11.57 -30.42 35.22
N ARG A 17 -11.67 -29.33 36.01
CA ARG A 17 -10.56 -28.75 36.75
C ARG A 17 -10.32 -29.62 37.97
N HIS A 18 -9.11 -30.11 38.15
CA HIS A 18 -8.62 -30.61 39.43
C HIS A 18 -7.20 -30.09 39.62
N TRP A 19 -7.01 -29.25 40.63
CA TRP A 19 -5.71 -28.77 41.06
C TRP A 19 -5.03 -29.89 41.85
N LEU A 20 -3.87 -30.34 41.39
CA LEU A 20 -2.90 -31.07 42.21
C LEU A 20 -1.60 -30.28 42.20
N LEU A 21 -1.23 -29.80 43.40
CA LEU A 21 0.08 -29.29 43.73
C LEU A 21 1.08 -30.46 43.71
N GLY A 22 2.14 -30.34 42.92
CA GLY A 22 3.26 -31.27 42.79
C GLY A 22 4.44 -30.56 42.10
N PRO A 23 5.68 -31.00 42.32
CA PRO A 23 6.81 -30.14 42.68
C PRO A 23 7.40 -29.32 41.53
N ILE A 24 8.15 -28.29 41.94
CA ILE A 24 8.91 -27.36 41.11
C ILE A 24 9.95 -28.14 40.28
N GLY A 25 9.52 -28.66 39.14
CA GLY A 25 10.39 -29.18 38.09
C GLY A 25 10.78 -28.04 37.14
N HIS A 26 12.07 -27.85 36.94
CA HIS A 26 12.62 -26.91 35.95
C HIS A 26 11.90 -27.01 34.61
N CYS A 27 11.25 -25.92 34.19
CA CYS A 27 10.75 -25.76 32.83
C CYS A 27 11.96 -25.71 31.88
N PRO A 28 12.15 -26.66 30.95
CA PRO A 28 13.06 -26.42 29.84
C PRO A 28 12.47 -25.26 29.04
N LEU A 29 13.31 -24.29 28.69
CA LEU A 29 12.96 -23.12 27.86
C LEU A 29 12.51 -23.59 26.47
N GLY A 30 11.28 -24.08 26.37
CA GLY A 30 10.59 -24.31 25.12
C GLY A 30 10.21 -22.96 24.54
N HIS A 31 10.69 -22.66 23.34
CA HIS A 31 10.31 -21.48 22.58
C HIS A 31 8.80 -21.31 22.60
N VAL A 32 8.33 -20.34 23.38
CA VAL A 32 6.96 -19.85 23.31
C VAL A 32 6.79 -19.33 21.88
N ARG A 33 6.12 -20.10 21.02
CA ARG A 33 5.63 -19.57 19.74
C ARG A 33 4.66 -18.46 20.11
N ARG A 34 5.15 -17.23 20.05
CA ARG A 34 4.35 -16.03 20.23
C ARG A 34 3.25 -16.13 19.18
N TRP A 35 2.02 -16.43 19.61
CA TRP A 35 0.85 -16.30 18.75
C TRP A 35 0.84 -14.85 18.28
N ARG A 36 1.22 -14.62 17.02
CA ARG A 36 1.06 -13.31 16.42
C ARG A 36 -0.44 -13.15 16.27
N ASN A 37 -1.00 -12.15 16.94
CA ASN A 37 -2.36 -11.71 16.65
C ASN A 37 -2.50 -11.56 15.13
N PRO A 38 -3.57 -12.08 14.52
CA PRO A 38 -3.80 -11.86 13.10
C PRO A 38 -3.79 -10.36 12.84
N PRO A 39 -3.15 -9.89 11.75
CA PRO A 39 -3.16 -8.47 11.41
C PRO A 39 -4.62 -8.00 11.28
N VAL A 40 -4.99 -7.04 12.11
CA VAL A 40 -6.28 -6.35 12.00
C VAL A 40 -6.14 -5.36 10.86
N TYR A 41 -6.50 -5.80 9.65
CA TYR A 41 -6.61 -4.88 8.53
C TYR A 41 -7.81 -3.97 8.78
N ARG A 42 -7.60 -2.64 8.67
CA ARG A 42 -8.72 -1.71 8.58
C ARG A 42 -9.64 -2.15 7.44
N PRO A 43 -10.95 -1.87 7.51
CA PRO A 43 -11.87 -2.20 6.44
C PRO A 43 -11.29 -1.71 5.12
N LEU A 44 -11.23 -2.64 4.15
CA LEU A 44 -10.81 -2.39 2.79
C LEU A 44 -11.44 -1.07 2.32
N VAL A 45 -10.63 -0.09 1.93
CA VAL A 45 -11.14 1.14 1.32
C VAL A 45 -11.93 0.73 0.09
N ASP A 46 -13.25 0.79 0.19
CA ASP A 46 -14.12 0.51 -0.93
C ASP A 46 -14.13 1.74 -1.83
N LEU A 47 -13.32 1.65 -2.89
CA LEU A 47 -13.24 2.70 -3.90
C LEU A 47 -14.64 3.07 -4.39
N SER A 48 -15.55 2.09 -4.57
CA SER A 48 -16.89 2.31 -5.16
C SER A 48 -17.75 3.28 -4.35
N THR A 49 -17.51 3.38 -3.06
CA THR A 49 -18.27 4.28 -2.15
C THR A 49 -17.71 5.70 -2.04
N MET A 50 -16.48 5.94 -2.50
CA MET A 50 -15.86 7.27 -2.40
C MET A 50 -16.27 8.17 -3.55
N GLU A 51 -16.51 9.46 -3.30
CA GLU A 51 -16.67 10.43 -4.38
C GLU A 51 -15.34 10.67 -5.14
N GLU A 52 -15.45 10.97 -6.43
CA GLU A 52 -14.32 11.16 -7.34
C GLU A 52 -13.36 12.26 -6.86
N ARG A 53 -13.91 13.38 -6.35
CA ARG A 53 -13.13 14.48 -5.79
C ARG A 53 -12.24 14.04 -4.62
N ASN A 54 -12.77 13.16 -3.77
CA ASN A 54 -12.01 12.65 -2.62
C ASN A 54 -10.89 11.71 -3.08
N LEU A 55 -11.09 10.96 -4.16
CA LEU A 55 -10.04 10.13 -4.76
C LEU A 55 -8.89 10.99 -5.28
N ILE A 56 -9.19 12.04 -6.05
CA ILE A 56 -8.18 12.95 -6.59
C ILE A 56 -7.40 13.65 -5.46
N ILE A 57 -8.08 14.11 -4.40
CA ILE A 57 -7.40 14.75 -3.27
C ILE A 57 -6.51 13.75 -2.50
N THR A 58 -6.99 12.52 -2.30
CA THR A 58 -6.33 11.52 -1.44
C THR A 58 -5.20 10.79 -2.15
N TYR A 59 -5.36 10.52 -3.46
CA TYR A 59 -4.48 9.66 -4.25
C TYR A 59 -3.87 10.35 -5.47
N ARG A 60 -4.29 11.57 -5.82
CA ARG A 60 -3.90 12.31 -7.05
C ARG A 60 -4.34 11.65 -8.37
N PHE A 61 -5.19 10.63 -8.29
CA PHE A 61 -5.71 9.90 -9.43
C PHE A 61 -7.23 9.79 -9.37
N ASP A 62 -7.84 9.71 -10.55
CA ASP A 62 -9.24 9.34 -10.69
C ASP A 62 -9.41 7.82 -10.49
N ARG A 63 -10.66 7.40 -10.33
CA ARG A 63 -11.06 6.01 -10.13
C ARG A 63 -10.60 5.11 -11.27
N ALA A 64 -10.77 5.57 -12.51
CA ALA A 64 -10.42 4.80 -13.69
C ALA A 64 -8.92 4.50 -13.71
N THR A 65 -8.08 5.50 -13.48
CA THR A 65 -6.62 5.35 -13.43
C THR A 65 -6.19 4.46 -12.27
N ILE A 66 -6.84 4.57 -11.10
CA ILE A 66 -6.57 3.69 -9.95
C ILE A 66 -6.88 2.22 -10.29
N GLN A 67 -8.01 1.96 -10.94
CA GLN A 67 -8.42 0.61 -11.35
C GLN A 67 -7.51 0.05 -12.44
N GLU A 68 -7.13 0.86 -13.41
CA GLU A 68 -6.18 0.50 -14.46
C GLU A 68 -4.80 0.17 -13.86
N SER A 69 -4.26 1.06 -13.02
CA SER A 69 -2.98 0.86 -12.34
C SER A 69 -2.99 -0.41 -11.50
N ARG A 70 -4.08 -0.68 -10.76
CA ARG A 70 -4.25 -1.94 -10.04
C ARG A 70 -4.14 -3.13 -10.99
N THR A 71 -4.94 -3.13 -12.07
CA THR A 71 -5.01 -4.25 -13.02
C THR A 71 -3.65 -4.55 -13.65
N GLN A 72 -2.88 -3.50 -13.99
CA GLN A 72 -1.54 -3.64 -14.54
C GLN A 72 -0.54 -4.22 -13.52
N LEU A 73 -0.63 -3.80 -12.26
CA LEU A 73 0.32 -4.22 -11.20
C LEU A 73 -0.05 -5.55 -10.53
N GLU A 74 -1.30 -5.99 -10.64
CA GLU A 74 -1.83 -7.18 -9.97
C GLU A 74 -1.01 -8.46 -10.23
N PRO A 75 -0.55 -8.78 -11.45
CA PRO A 75 0.29 -9.97 -11.72
C PRO A 75 1.60 -9.98 -10.92
N ASP A 76 2.27 -8.83 -10.84
CA ASP A 76 3.53 -8.66 -10.10
C ASP A 76 3.32 -8.72 -8.60
N LEU A 77 2.22 -8.15 -8.11
CA LEU A 77 1.91 -8.09 -6.69
C LEU A 77 1.43 -9.44 -6.16
N MET A 78 0.64 -10.20 -6.92
CA MET A 78 0.14 -11.52 -6.53
C MET A 78 1.24 -12.58 -6.46
N SER A 79 2.19 -12.57 -7.40
CA SER A 79 3.33 -13.52 -7.42
C SER A 79 4.15 -13.50 -6.12
N ALA A 80 4.19 -12.35 -5.43
CA ALA A 80 4.91 -12.17 -4.18
C ALA A 80 4.07 -12.46 -2.92
N ILE A 81 2.78 -12.80 -3.03
CA ILE A 81 1.94 -13.22 -1.91
C ILE A 81 2.19 -14.70 -1.62
N ARG A 82 3.13 -14.99 -0.72
CA ARG A 82 3.45 -16.38 -0.30
C ARG A 82 2.53 -16.93 0.80
N HIS A 83 1.66 -16.09 1.37
CA HIS A 83 0.81 -16.47 2.51
C HIS A 83 -0.67 -16.15 2.26
N PRO A 84 -1.59 -17.01 2.73
CA PRO A 84 -3.04 -16.83 2.58
C PRO A 84 -3.60 -15.61 3.33
N THR A 85 -2.83 -15.02 4.25
CA THR A 85 -3.15 -13.78 4.97
C THR A 85 -2.45 -12.56 4.37
N GLY A 86 -2.04 -12.63 3.10
CA GLY A 86 -1.35 -11.55 2.41
C GLY A 86 -2.23 -10.32 2.20
N ILE A 87 -1.60 -9.15 2.18
CA ILE A 87 -2.29 -7.89 1.90
C ILE A 87 -2.82 -7.93 0.45
N PRO A 88 -4.11 -7.68 0.21
CA PRO A 88 -4.66 -7.66 -1.15
C PRO A 88 -3.93 -6.66 -2.05
N PRO A 89 -3.71 -6.95 -3.36
CA PRO A 89 -3.05 -6.03 -4.29
C PRO A 89 -3.66 -4.63 -4.31
N GLN A 90 -4.99 -4.52 -4.24
CA GLN A 90 -5.68 -3.23 -4.17
C GLN A 90 -5.25 -2.40 -2.94
N VAL A 91 -5.16 -3.02 -1.76
CA VAL A 91 -4.72 -2.32 -0.55
C VAL A 91 -3.27 -1.89 -0.70
N GLN A 92 -2.40 -2.74 -1.26
CA GLN A 92 -1.00 -2.40 -1.51
C GLN A 92 -0.87 -1.16 -2.41
N VAL A 93 -1.58 -1.15 -3.54
CA VAL A 93 -1.55 -0.04 -4.50
C VAL A 93 -2.11 1.23 -3.87
N LEU A 94 -3.28 1.18 -3.23
CA LEU A 94 -3.88 2.37 -2.61
C LEU A 94 -3.03 2.95 -1.48
N SER A 95 -2.45 2.11 -0.62
CA SER A 95 -1.58 2.56 0.46
C SER A 95 -0.33 3.26 -0.08
N VAL A 96 0.26 2.75 -1.17
CA VAL A 96 1.43 3.36 -1.80
C VAL A 96 1.07 4.64 -2.54
N LEU A 97 -0.03 4.66 -3.29
CA LEU A 97 -0.52 5.88 -3.94
C LEU A 97 -0.80 6.98 -2.93
N HIS A 98 -1.45 6.65 -1.81
CA HIS A 98 -1.70 7.63 -0.75
C HIS A 98 -0.41 8.19 -0.15
N PHE A 99 0.61 7.34 0.05
CA PHE A 99 1.92 7.78 0.52
C PHE A 99 2.59 8.74 -0.46
N LEU A 100 2.61 8.41 -1.75
CA LEU A 100 3.21 9.26 -2.79
C LEU A 100 2.44 10.57 -2.95
N ALA A 101 1.11 10.54 -2.86
CA ALA A 101 0.23 11.70 -2.96
C ALA A 101 0.33 12.66 -1.77
N SER A 102 0.49 12.11 -0.56
CA SER A 102 0.52 12.88 0.69
C SER A 102 1.90 13.41 1.07
N GLY A 103 2.97 12.81 0.54
CA GLY A 103 4.35 13.11 0.96
C GLY A 103 4.60 12.88 2.46
N SER A 104 3.70 12.15 3.14
CA SER A 104 3.72 11.97 4.59
C SER A 104 4.69 10.87 5.01
N PHE A 105 5.02 10.82 6.30
CA PHE A 105 5.86 9.74 6.83
C PHE A 105 5.18 8.37 6.68
N GLN A 106 5.99 7.35 6.38
CA GLN A 106 5.52 5.96 6.22
C GLN A 106 4.76 5.46 7.44
N THR A 107 5.14 5.90 8.65
CA THR A 107 4.48 5.54 9.91
C THR A 107 3.01 5.94 9.91
N THR A 108 2.70 7.18 9.52
CA THR A 108 1.33 7.71 9.44
C THR A 108 0.49 6.93 8.42
N VAL A 109 1.04 6.67 7.24
CA VAL A 109 0.32 5.96 6.16
C VAL A 109 0.16 4.47 6.47
N ALA A 110 1.17 3.84 7.08
CA ALA A 110 1.09 2.45 7.54
C ALA A 110 -0.01 2.29 8.59
N MET A 111 -0.09 3.19 9.57
CA MET A 111 -1.17 3.21 10.56
C MET A 111 -2.56 3.40 9.92
N ALA A 112 -2.69 4.31 8.95
CA ALA A 112 -3.94 4.52 8.23
C ALA A 112 -4.37 3.27 7.45
N SER A 113 -3.41 2.49 6.96
CA SER A 113 -3.64 1.27 6.16
C SER A 113 -3.72 -0.02 7.00
N GLY A 114 -3.60 0.06 8.33
CA GLY A 114 -3.55 -1.11 9.21
C GLY A 114 -2.29 -1.98 9.05
N MET A 115 -1.20 -1.41 8.52
CA MET A 115 0.08 -2.08 8.33
C MET A 115 1.08 -1.64 9.41
N SER A 116 1.99 -2.53 9.79
CA SER A 116 3.20 -2.12 10.50
C SER A 116 4.16 -1.43 9.53
N GLN A 117 5.00 -0.52 10.03
CA GLN A 117 5.95 0.20 9.19
C GLN A 117 6.89 -0.74 8.38
N PRO A 118 7.44 -1.84 8.94
CA PRO A 118 8.25 -2.76 8.15
C PRO A 118 7.47 -3.48 7.04
N MET A 119 6.20 -3.80 7.28
CA MET A 119 5.34 -4.37 6.23
C MET A 119 5.08 -3.35 5.13
N PHE A 120 4.76 -2.10 5.50
CA PHE A 120 4.53 -1.03 4.54
C PHE A 120 5.78 -0.76 3.70
N SER A 121 6.98 -0.74 4.30
CA SER A 121 8.24 -0.58 3.57
C SER A 121 8.43 -1.67 2.51
N ASN A 122 8.16 -2.93 2.84
CA ASN A 122 8.23 -4.03 1.88
C ASN A 122 7.18 -3.89 0.76
N VAL A 123 5.96 -3.46 1.09
CA VAL A 123 4.89 -3.20 0.11
C VAL A 123 5.29 -2.07 -0.83
N LEU A 124 5.81 -0.96 -0.29
CA LEU A 124 6.28 0.19 -1.06
C LEU A 124 7.34 -0.23 -2.07
N SER A 125 8.38 -0.94 -1.64
CA SER A 125 9.43 -1.41 -2.55
C SER A 125 8.89 -2.31 -3.67
N ARG A 126 7.92 -3.18 -3.37
CA ARG A 126 7.30 -4.07 -4.36
C ARG A 126 6.46 -3.32 -5.38
N VAL A 127 5.59 -2.42 -4.92
CA VAL A 127 4.73 -1.62 -5.80
C VAL A 127 5.58 -0.71 -6.68
N LEU A 128 6.59 -0.04 -6.12
CA LEU A 128 7.53 0.76 -6.92
C LEU A 128 8.28 -0.08 -7.95
N SER A 129 8.76 -1.27 -7.57
CA SER A 129 9.44 -2.17 -8.51
C SER A 129 8.52 -2.60 -9.66
N ALA A 130 7.24 -2.86 -9.38
CA ALA A 130 6.24 -3.19 -10.40
C ALA A 130 5.96 -1.98 -11.31
N LEU A 131 5.76 -0.78 -10.74
CA LEU A 131 5.59 0.46 -11.51
C LEU A 131 6.77 0.72 -12.46
N LEU A 132 8.00 0.51 -11.99
CA LEU A 132 9.20 0.72 -12.81
C LEU A 132 9.27 -0.19 -14.04
N LYS A 133 8.65 -1.37 -14.02
CA LYS A 133 8.56 -2.24 -15.20
C LYS A 133 7.67 -1.65 -16.29
N HIS A 134 6.65 -0.89 -15.90
CA HIS A 134 5.70 -0.26 -16.81
C HIS A 134 6.10 1.17 -17.22
N MET A 135 7.07 1.77 -16.53
CA MET A 135 7.52 3.17 -16.70
C MET A 135 7.78 3.57 -18.15
N ARG A 136 8.36 2.70 -18.98
CA ARG A 136 8.65 3.02 -20.39
C ARG A 136 7.42 3.29 -21.25
N SER A 137 6.25 2.83 -20.80
CA SER A 137 4.97 3.08 -21.49
C SER A 137 4.39 4.46 -21.16
N TYR A 138 4.85 5.07 -20.07
CA TYR A 138 4.31 6.34 -19.55
C TYR A 138 5.28 7.50 -19.63
N ILE A 139 6.59 7.23 -19.56
CA ILE A 139 7.64 8.25 -19.60
C ILE A 139 8.46 8.05 -20.87
N VAL A 140 8.23 8.92 -21.84
CA VAL A 140 8.98 8.98 -23.11
C VAL A 140 9.75 10.29 -23.14
N PHE A 141 11.08 10.20 -23.25
CA PHE A 141 11.93 11.37 -23.45
C PHE A 141 12.08 11.66 -24.94
N PRO A 142 12.11 12.95 -25.34
CA PRO A 142 12.32 13.33 -26.73
C PRO A 142 13.66 12.83 -27.24
N GLN A 143 13.70 12.37 -28.50
CA GLN A 143 14.94 11.96 -29.15
C GLN A 143 15.69 13.18 -29.67
N VAL A 144 16.94 12.98 -30.10
CA VAL A 144 17.83 14.07 -30.57
C VAL A 144 17.17 14.87 -31.69
N GLU A 145 16.41 14.19 -32.55
CA GLU A 145 15.69 14.77 -33.68
C GLU A 145 14.52 15.65 -33.25
N ASP A 146 13.91 15.36 -32.09
CA ASP A 146 12.75 16.09 -31.55
C ASP A 146 13.17 17.32 -30.73
N LEU A 147 14.42 17.38 -30.26
CA LEU A 147 14.91 18.44 -29.37
C LEU A 147 14.71 19.86 -29.91
N PRO A 148 14.96 20.17 -31.21
CA PRO A 148 14.75 21.51 -31.73
C PRO A 148 13.29 21.96 -31.61
N THR A 149 12.35 21.07 -31.89
CA THR A 149 10.91 21.32 -31.81
C THR A 149 10.50 21.56 -30.36
N VAL A 150 10.84 20.64 -29.45
CA VAL A 150 10.48 20.74 -28.04
C VAL A 150 11.03 22.01 -27.40
N LYS A 151 12.29 22.36 -27.68
CA LYS A 151 12.91 23.60 -27.18
C LYS A 151 12.21 24.85 -27.73
N GLY A 152 11.82 24.82 -29.01
CA GLY A 152 11.07 25.89 -29.64
C GLY A 152 9.72 26.12 -28.96
N ASP A 153 8.98 25.05 -28.69
CA ASP A 153 7.65 25.10 -28.05
C ASP A 153 7.72 25.69 -26.64
N PHE A 154 8.69 25.24 -25.82
CA PHE A 154 8.90 25.80 -24.48
C PHE A 154 9.33 27.26 -24.50
N TYR A 155 10.17 27.65 -25.47
CA TYR A 155 10.58 29.04 -25.63
C TYR A 155 9.41 29.93 -26.06
N ALA A 156 8.53 29.44 -26.93
CA ALA A 156 7.30 30.15 -27.32
C ALA A 156 6.31 30.30 -26.15
N LEU A 157 6.24 29.31 -25.26
CA LEU A 157 5.33 29.33 -24.11
C LEU A 157 5.78 30.29 -22.99
N GLY A 158 7.07 30.33 -22.68
CA GLY A 158 7.57 31.01 -21.47
C GLY A 158 8.88 31.77 -21.62
N HIS A 159 9.43 31.89 -22.83
CA HIS A 159 10.73 32.51 -23.12
C HIS A 159 11.91 31.91 -22.35
N ILE A 160 11.80 30.66 -21.90
CA ILE A 160 12.88 29.95 -21.22
C ILE A 160 13.62 29.08 -22.25
N PRO A 161 14.91 29.37 -22.53
CA PRO A 161 15.65 28.62 -23.53
C PRO A 161 16.05 27.23 -23.03
N ASN A 162 16.24 26.30 -23.97
CA ASN A 162 16.82 24.97 -23.74
C ASN A 162 16.04 24.04 -22.80
N ILE A 163 14.72 24.24 -22.62
CA ILE A 163 13.87 23.28 -21.93
C ILE A 163 13.52 22.11 -22.86
N ILE A 164 13.63 20.88 -22.35
CA ILE A 164 13.31 19.64 -23.07
C ILE A 164 12.14 18.86 -22.43
N GLY A 165 11.59 19.38 -21.34
CA GLY A 165 10.51 18.78 -20.57
C GLY A 165 10.26 19.55 -19.28
N ALA A 166 9.07 19.39 -18.71
CA ALA A 166 8.69 19.96 -17.43
C ALA A 166 8.03 18.88 -16.56
N ILE A 167 8.29 18.93 -15.26
CA ILE A 167 7.66 18.06 -14.26
C ILE A 167 7.03 18.99 -13.24
N ASP A 168 5.76 18.75 -12.93
CA ASP A 168 5.09 19.47 -11.84
C ASP A 168 5.73 19.05 -10.50
N GLY A 169 6.27 20.01 -9.77
CA GLY A 169 7.05 19.78 -8.56
C GLY A 169 6.76 20.83 -7.51
N THR A 170 6.72 20.42 -6.24
CA THR A 170 6.59 21.36 -5.12
C THR A 170 7.94 21.95 -4.77
N HIS A 171 8.10 23.26 -4.91
CA HIS A 171 9.29 23.97 -4.43
C HIS A 171 9.18 24.18 -2.92
N VAL A 172 9.99 23.47 -2.13
CA VAL A 172 10.09 23.68 -0.68
C VAL A 172 11.29 24.60 -0.42
N ALA A 173 11.03 25.81 0.07
CA ALA A 173 12.09 26.70 0.52
C ALA A 173 12.75 26.13 1.77
N LEU A 174 14.03 25.77 1.68
CA LEU A 174 14.81 25.36 2.83
C LEU A 174 15.30 26.61 3.56
N VAL A 175 14.87 26.78 4.81
CA VAL A 175 15.39 27.82 5.68
C VAL A 175 16.66 27.29 6.33
N PRO A 176 17.83 27.95 6.18
CA PRO A 176 19.04 27.55 6.87
C PRO A 176 18.81 27.61 8.39
N PRO A 177 19.48 26.73 9.17
CA PRO A 177 19.37 26.77 10.63
C PRO A 177 19.81 28.15 11.16
N ALA A 178 19.16 28.62 12.22
CA ALA A 178 19.59 29.83 12.90
C ALA A 178 21.03 29.65 13.41
N GLN A 179 21.88 30.67 13.20
CA GLN A 179 23.18 30.73 13.86
C GLN A 179 22.94 30.94 15.36
N GLU A 180 23.48 30.05 16.17
CA GLU A 180 23.52 30.17 17.64
C GLU A 180 24.68 31.09 18.07
#